data_AF-A0A950SLS5-F1
#
_entry.id   AF-A0A950SLS5-F1
#
_cell.length_a   1.000
_cell.length_b   1.000
_cell.length_c   1.000
_cell.angle_alpha   90.00
_cell.angle_beta   90.00
_cell.angle_gamma   90.00
#
_symmetry.space_group_name_H-M   'P 1'
#
loop_
_entity.id
_entity.type
_entity.pdbx_description
1 polymer ?
#
loop_
_entity_poly.entity_id
_entity_poly.type
_entity_poly.pdbx_seq_one_letter_code
_entity_poly.pdbx_strand_id
1 'polypeptide(L)'
;MSESPMGPLRYIDVIMIVVAAPILLLIGVPVSGYAAGAGVWLLTRAIGLAVDRHAAALADPRRELTLRLAFTMTRIFALAITVILVRKDAGQDAGLTALAVVVVAFTINFFLSLGDRPGLR
;
A
#
# COMPACT_ATOMS: atom_id res chain seq x y z
N MET A 1 5.57 -7.24 -29.67
CA MET A 1 6.07 -7.46 -28.30
C MET A 1 6.43 -6.09 -27.75
N SER A 2 5.43 -5.28 -27.45
CA SER A 2 5.59 -3.93 -26.92
C SER A 2 5.86 -4.04 -25.43
N GLU A 3 7.13 -3.96 -25.04
CA GLU A 3 7.50 -3.68 -23.66
C GLU A 3 6.94 -2.31 -23.31
N SER A 4 5.81 -2.30 -22.59
CA SER A 4 5.29 -1.10 -21.98
C SER A 4 6.39 -0.49 -21.11
N PRO A 5 6.75 0.81 -21.26
CA PRO A 5 7.87 1.43 -20.53
C PRO A 5 7.60 1.64 -19.03
N MET A 6 6.69 0.87 -18.43
CA MET A 6 6.20 1.02 -17.06
C MET A 6 6.37 -0.28 -16.25
N GLY A 7 7.32 -1.12 -16.64
CA GLY A 7 7.80 -2.24 -15.85
C GLY A 7 8.69 -1.76 -14.68
N PRO A 8 9.15 -2.67 -13.83
CA PRO A 8 9.63 -2.50 -12.44
C PRO A 8 8.99 -1.54 -11.42
N LEU A 9 8.66 -0.28 -11.74
CA LEU A 9 8.33 0.73 -10.71
C LEU A 9 7.09 0.39 -9.87
N ARG A 10 6.15 -0.37 -10.44
CA ARG A 10 4.89 -0.78 -9.78
C ARG A 10 5.07 -1.76 -8.62
N TYR A 11 6.26 -2.35 -8.45
CA TYR A 11 6.56 -3.32 -7.40
C TYR A 11 7.59 -2.82 -6.38
N ILE A 12 8.04 -1.57 -6.47
CA ILE A 12 9.02 -1.00 -5.53
C ILE A 12 8.52 -1.06 -4.08
N ASP A 13 7.22 -0.87 -3.87
CA ASP A 13 6.58 -1.00 -2.56
C ASP A 13 6.67 -2.44 -2.02
N VAL A 14 6.52 -3.45 -2.89
CA VAL A 14 6.66 -4.87 -2.53
C VAL A 14 8.12 -5.26 -2.30
N ILE A 15 9.03 -4.85 -3.20
CA ILE A 15 10.47 -5.08 -3.07
C ILE A 15 10.97 -4.45 -1.78
N MET A 16 10.52 -3.24 -1.47
CA MET A 16 10.88 -2.60 -0.21
C MET A 16 10.34 -3.38 0.98
N ILE A 17 9.09 -3.83 0.99
CA ILE A 17 8.58 -4.65 2.09
C ILE A 17 9.51 -5.85 2.29
N VAL A 18 9.86 -6.57 1.22
CA VAL A 18 10.76 -7.73 1.27
C VAL A 18 12.17 -7.38 1.73
N VAL A 19 12.73 -6.22 1.34
CA VAL A 19 14.08 -5.76 1.75
C VAL A 19 14.09 -5.20 3.17
N ALA A 20 13.00 -4.56 3.61
CA ALA A 20 12.84 -4.07 4.97
C ALA A 20 12.61 -5.21 5.96
N ALA A 21 12.05 -6.33 5.52
CA ALA A 21 11.82 -7.52 6.34
C ALA A 21 13.08 -8.00 7.08
N PRO A 22 14.21 -8.31 6.41
CA PRO A 22 15.41 -8.78 7.09
C PRO A 22 15.99 -7.73 8.03
N ILE A 23 15.97 -6.44 7.65
CA ILE A 23 16.49 -5.36 8.50
C ILE A 23 15.65 -5.21 9.79
N LEU A 24 14.32 -5.21 9.68
CA LEU A 24 13.43 -5.09 10.84
C LEU A 24 13.48 -6.34 11.72
N LEU A 25 13.58 -7.54 11.14
CA LEU A 25 13.75 -8.77 11.90
C LEU A 25 15.10 -8.82 12.63
N LEU A 26 16.17 -8.29 12.01
CA LEU A 26 17.50 -8.19 12.64
C LEU A 26 17.54 -7.21 13.82
N ILE A 27 16.65 -6.21 13.84
CA ILE A 27 16.54 -5.22 14.93
C ILE A 27 15.65 -5.76 16.09
N GLY A 28 15.12 -6.98 15.98
CA GLY A 28 14.31 -7.63 17.03
C GLY A 28 12.86 -7.13 17.05
N VAL A 29 12.37 -6.60 15.93
CA VAL A 29 11.06 -5.98 15.84
C VAL A 29 9.94 -7.05 15.82
N PRO A 30 8.80 -6.83 16.50
CA PRO A 30 7.69 -7.79 16.56
C PRO A 30 7.18 -8.26 15.19
N VAL A 31 7.33 -9.56 14.92
CA VAL A 31 6.94 -10.20 13.66
C VAL A 31 5.45 -10.03 13.35
N SER A 32 4.60 -10.07 14.38
CA SER A 32 3.15 -9.89 14.24
C SER A 32 2.78 -8.52 13.65
N GLY A 33 3.46 -7.46 14.11
CA GLY A 33 3.25 -6.12 13.62
C GLY A 33 3.73 -5.95 12.17
N TYR A 34 4.88 -6.54 11.84
CA TYR A 34 5.40 -6.51 10.50
C TYR A 34 4.49 -7.28 9.52
N ALA A 35 4.09 -8.50 9.87
CA ALA A 35 3.24 -9.35 9.04
C ALA A 35 1.86 -8.72 8.80
N ALA A 36 1.26 -8.11 9.83
CA ALA A 36 -0.01 -7.42 9.68
C ALA A 36 0.11 -6.15 8.81
N GLY A 37 1.13 -5.32 9.05
CA GLY A 37 1.38 -4.10 8.26
C GLY A 37 1.67 -4.40 6.79
N ALA A 38 2.55 -5.36 6.53
CA ALA A 38 2.85 -5.84 5.18
C ALA A 38 1.61 -6.50 4.54
N GLY A 39 0.89 -7.32 5.30
CA GLY A 39 -0.31 -8.01 4.87
C GLY A 39 -1.40 -7.06 4.39
N VAL A 40 -1.79 -6.08 5.21
CA VAL A 40 -2.82 -5.09 4.82
C VAL A 40 -2.37 -4.24 3.63
N TRP A 41 -1.07 -3.90 3.56
CA TRP A 41 -0.55 -3.15 2.44
C TRP A 41 -0.71 -3.92 1.13
N LEU A 42 -0.29 -5.18 1.10
CA LEU A 42 -0.39 -6.05 -0.08
C LEU A 42 -1.85 -6.31 -0.46
N LEU A 43 -2.72 -6.53 0.53
CA LEU A 43 -4.16 -6.73 0.32
C LEU A 43 -4.79 -5.51 -0.34
N THR A 44 -4.58 -4.33 0.24
CA THR A 44 -5.13 -3.09 -0.34
C THR A 44 -4.51 -2.80 -1.71
N ARG A 45 -3.22 -3.09 -1.93
CA ARG A 45 -2.57 -2.95 -3.23
C ARG A 45 -3.22 -3.83 -4.29
N ALA A 46 -3.46 -5.11 -3.99
CA ALA A 46 -4.11 -6.05 -4.90
C ALA A 46 -5.54 -5.62 -5.25
N ILE A 47 -6.30 -5.16 -4.25
CA ILE A 47 -7.65 -4.63 -4.44
C ILE A 47 -7.59 -3.37 -5.32
N GLY A 48 -6.61 -2.47 -5.11
CA GLY A 48 -6.44 -1.28 -5.93
C GLY A 48 -6.25 -1.59 -7.41
N LEU A 49 -5.46 -2.61 -7.74
CA LEU A 49 -5.30 -3.06 -9.13
C LEU A 49 -6.61 -3.58 -9.73
N ALA A 50 -7.45 -4.26 -8.94
CA ALA A 50 -8.76 -4.71 -9.39
C ALA A 50 -9.74 -3.55 -9.57
N VAL A 51 -9.73 -2.59 -8.64
CA VAL A 51 -10.54 -1.36 -8.70
C VAL A 51 -10.17 -0.52 -9.91
N ASP A 52 -8.88 -0.33 -10.20
CA ASP A 52 -8.44 0.42 -11.38
C ASP A 52 -8.91 -0.23 -12.69
N ARG A 53 -8.84 -1.56 -12.78
CA ARG A 53 -9.36 -2.31 -13.94
C ARG A 53 -10.87 -2.17 -14.09
N HIS A 54 -11.60 -2.24 -12.98
CA HIS A 54 -13.05 -2.07 -12.98
C HIS A 54 -13.45 -0.64 -13.34
N ALA A 55 -12.75 0.36 -12.79
CA ALA A 55 -13.02 1.76 -13.01
C ALA A 55 -12.79 2.14 -14.49
N ALA A 56 -11.71 1.65 -15.11
CA ALA A 56 -11.42 1.88 -16.52
C ALA A 56 -12.42 1.20 -17.48
N ALA A 57 -13.14 0.18 -17.01
CA ALA A 57 -14.21 -0.47 -17.77
C ALA A 57 -15.55 0.27 -17.69
N LEU A 58 -15.68 1.26 -16.79
CA LEU A 58 -16.88 2.09 -16.68
C LEU A 58 -16.86 3.18 -17.75
N ALA A 59 -17.95 3.30 -18.51
CA ALA A 59 -18.09 4.36 -19.52
C ALA A 59 -18.40 5.76 -18.93
N ASP A 60 -18.73 5.83 -17.63
CA ASP A 60 -19.14 7.07 -16.95
C ASP A 60 -17.97 7.63 -16.10
N PRO A 61 -17.39 8.79 -16.48
CA PRO A 61 -16.26 9.41 -15.76
C PRO A 61 -16.58 9.74 -14.30
N ARG A 62 -17.85 10.03 -13.99
CA ARG A 62 -18.26 10.37 -12.61
C ARG A 62 -18.22 9.15 -11.71
N ARG A 63 -18.61 7.98 -12.23
CA ARG A 63 -18.56 6.71 -11.49
C ARG A 63 -17.13 6.24 -11.31
N GLU A 64 -16.29 6.39 -12.33
CA GLU A 64 -14.86 6.11 -12.23
C GLU A 64 -14.21 6.93 -11.10
N LEU A 65 -14.38 8.25 -11.12
CA LEU A 65 -13.81 9.14 -10.11
C LEU A 65 -14.30 8.79 -8.70
N THR A 66 -15.61 8.54 -8.57
CA THR A 66 -16.23 8.17 -7.29
C THR A 66 -15.66 6.86 -6.75
N LEU A 67 -15.48 5.85 -7.60
CA LEU A 67 -14.94 4.55 -7.20
C LEU A 67 -13.48 4.65 -6.76
N ARG A 68 -12.65 5.42 -7.49
CA ARG A 68 -11.25 5.69 -7.15
C ARG A 68 -11.11 6.44 -5.82
N LEU A 69 -11.94 7.46 -5.61
CA LEU A 69 -11.99 8.22 -4.35
C LEU A 69 -12.44 7.33 -3.19
N ALA A 70 -13.52 6.57 -3.37
CA ALA A 70 -14.03 5.66 -2.36
C ALA A 70 -12.97 4.65 -1.94
N PHE A 71 -12.29 4.02 -2.90
CA PHE A 71 -11.21 3.08 -2.61
C PHE A 71 -10.03 3.73 -1.88
N THR A 72 -9.64 4.94 -2.27
CA THR A 72 -8.55 5.68 -1.58
C THR A 72 -8.90 5.94 -0.12
N MET A 73 -10.13 6.36 0.16
CA MET A 73 -10.61 6.55 1.53
C MET A 73 -10.63 5.23 2.30
N THR A 74 -11.23 4.18 1.74
CA THR A 74 -11.27 2.84 2.35
C THR A 74 -9.88 2.33 2.68
N ARG A 75 -8.90 2.56 1.80
CA ARG A 75 -7.51 2.17 2.00
C ARG A 75 -6.93 2.81 3.25
N ILE A 76 -7.08 4.12 3.44
CA ILE A 76 -6.55 4.84 4.61
C ILE A 76 -7.19 4.32 5.90
N PHE A 77 -8.51 4.11 5.91
CA PHE A 77 -9.20 3.54 7.06
C PHE A 77 -8.77 2.10 7.36
N ALA A 78 -8.61 1.25 6.34
CA ALA A 78 -8.17 -0.13 6.51
C ALA A 78 -6.77 -0.22 7.13
N LEU A 79 -5.85 0.67 6.69
CA LEU A 79 -4.52 0.79 7.26
C LEU A 79 -4.57 1.21 8.74
N ALA A 80 -5.33 2.24 9.07
CA ALA A 80 -5.48 2.71 10.45
C ALA A 80 -6.10 1.65 11.37
N ILE A 81 -7.17 1.00 10.92
CA ILE A 81 -7.84 -0.08 11.67
C ILE A 81 -6.87 -1.23 11.93
N THR A 82 -6.07 -1.62 10.93
CA THR A 82 -5.08 -2.69 11.09
C THR A 82 -4.07 -2.34 12.19
N VAL A 83 -3.53 -1.12 12.20
CA VAL A 83 -2.59 -0.67 13.24
C VAL A 83 -3.24 -0.71 14.63
N ILE A 84 -4.50 -0.26 14.74
CA ILE A 84 -5.24 -0.26 16.01
C ILE A 84 -5.47 -1.69 16.50
N LEU A 85 -5.91 -2.60 15.63
CA LEU A 85 -6.14 -4.01 15.98
C LEU A 85 -4.86 -4.71 16.41
N VAL A 86 -3.76 -4.52 15.65
CA VAL A 86 -2.45 -5.08 16.01
C VAL A 86 -1.97 -4.54 17.35
N ARG A 87 -2.10 -3.23 17.59
CA ARG A 87 -1.72 -2.63 18.88
C ARG A 87 -2.52 -3.22 20.03
N LYS A 88 -3.83 -3.43 19.83
CA LYS A 88 -4.75 -3.98 20.83
C LYS A 88 -4.41 -5.44 21.15
N ASP A 89 -4.14 -6.26 20.14
CA ASP A 89 -4.03 -7.72 20.30
C ASP A 89 -2.59 -8.19 20.56
N ALA A 90 -1.59 -7.52 19.97
CA ALA A 90 -0.18 -7.90 20.03
C ALA A 90 0.70 -6.89 20.81
N GLY A 91 0.09 -5.87 21.39
CA GLY A 91 0.77 -4.89 22.25
C GLY A 91 1.36 -3.68 21.51
N GLN A 92 1.92 -2.75 22.30
CA GLN A 92 2.40 -1.46 21.80
C GLN A 92 3.50 -1.62 20.75
N ASP A 93 4.48 -2.47 20.99
CA ASP A 93 5.63 -2.64 20.10
C ASP A 93 5.21 -3.19 18.72
N ALA A 94 4.24 -4.12 18.71
CA ALA A 94 3.67 -4.65 17.47
C ALA A 94 2.86 -3.58 16.73
N GLY A 95 2.10 -2.77 17.45
CA GLY A 95 1.38 -1.63 16.88
C GLY A 95 2.31 -0.60 16.23
N LEU A 96 3.41 -0.24 16.91
CA LEU A 96 4.43 0.68 16.38
C LEU A 96 5.10 0.12 15.13
N THR A 97 5.37 -1.18 15.12
CA THR A 97 5.93 -1.88 13.95
C THR A 97 4.98 -1.81 12.76
N ALA A 98 3.70 -2.16 12.98
CA ALA A 98 2.69 -2.12 11.93
C ALA A 98 2.54 -0.69 11.38
N LEU A 99 2.54 0.31 12.26
CA LEU A 99 2.50 1.71 11.87
C LEU A 99 3.71 2.10 11.02
N ALA A 100 4.93 1.76 11.45
CA ALA A 100 6.15 2.09 10.72
C ALA A 100 6.15 1.47 9.31
N VAL A 101 5.80 0.19 9.20
CA VAL A 101 5.71 -0.51 7.91
C VAL A 101 4.69 0.16 7.00
N VAL A 102 3.49 0.42 7.51
CA VAL A 102 2.40 1.04 6.74
C VAL A 102 2.76 2.46 6.29
N VAL A 103 3.34 3.28 7.17
CA VAL A 103 3.71 4.67 6.86
C VAL A 103 4.81 4.72 5.81
N VAL A 104 5.84 3.88 5.94
CA VAL A 104 6.95 3.82 4.98
C VAL A 104 6.44 3.35 3.61
N ALA A 105 5.64 2.29 3.57
CA ALA A 105 5.03 1.78 2.34
C ALA A 105 4.11 2.83 1.68
N PHE A 106 3.27 3.50 2.47
CA PHE A 106 2.40 4.56 2.00
C PHE A 106 3.18 5.74 1.42
N THR A 107 4.22 6.19 2.12
CA THR A 107 5.06 7.32 1.70
C THR A 107 5.69 7.05 0.34
N ILE A 108 6.28 5.88 0.16
CA ILE A 108 6.91 5.53 -1.12
C ILE A 108 5.89 5.40 -2.24
N ASN A 109 4.74 4.77 -1.97
CA ASN A 109 3.66 4.72 -2.95
C ASN A 109 3.17 6.11 -3.36
N PHE A 110 3.07 7.02 -2.40
CA PHE A 110 2.70 8.41 -2.65
C PHE A 110 3.74 9.11 -3.56
N PHE A 111 5.04 9.00 -3.25
CA PHE A 111 6.09 9.57 -4.09
C PHE A 111 6.12 8.98 -5.50
N LEU A 112 5.96 7.66 -5.64
CA LEU A 112 5.85 7.01 -6.95
C LEU A 112 4.64 7.54 -7.74
N SER A 113 3.49 7.70 -7.06
CA SER A 113 2.29 8.26 -7.70
C SER A 113 2.44 9.70 -8.17
N LEU A 114 3.31 10.49 -7.53
CA LEU A 114 3.63 11.85 -7.98
C LEU A 114 4.50 11.80 -9.24
N GLY A 115 5.44 10.86 -9.33
CA GLY A 115 6.30 10.68 -10.50
C GLY A 115 5.56 10.18 -11.74
N ASP A 116 4.51 9.38 -11.55
CA ASP A 116 3.72 8.80 -12.65
C ASP A 116 2.73 9.77 -13.31
N ARG A 117 2.59 11.03 -12.83
CA ARG A 117 1.68 12.02 -13.44
C ARG A 117 2.29 12.54 -14.76
N PRO A 118 1.67 12.26 -15.93
CA PRO A 118 2.13 12.77 -17.20
C PRO A 118 1.65 14.22 -17.34
N GLY A 119 2.44 15.17 -16.85
CA GLY A 119 2.06 16.56 -16.91
C GLY A 119 3.14 17.49 -16.39
N LEU A 120 4.31 17.47 -17.03
CA LEU A 120 5.32 18.54 -17.07
C LEU A 120 6.36 18.23 -18.19
N ARG A 121 5.90 18.00 -19.42
CA ARG A 121 6.68 18.11 -20.66
C ARG A 121 5.79 18.65 -21.77
#